data_AF-T1H2P0-F1
#
_entry.id   AF-T1H2P0-F1
#
_cell.length_a   1.000
_cell.length_b   1.000
_cell.length_c   1.000
_cell.angle_alpha   90.00
_cell.angle_beta   90.00
_cell.angle_gamma   90.00
#
_symmetry.space_group_name_H-M   'P 1'
#
loop_
_entity.id
_entity.type
_entity.pdbx_description
1 polymer ?
#
loop_
_entity_poly.entity_id
_entity_poly.type
_entity_poly.pdbx_seq_one_letter_code
_entity_poly.pdbx_strand_id
1 'polypeptide(L)'
;MNNVYGEEIAEVLQRMTPFERQAWILMDKINPPITKGYIIRPGGLPIPPLIDMVSELGIFGVVIGDQNQIHVNYQAGHMLRSKISTANEGGVATGLGALDSPYLIDEC
;
A
#
# COMPACT_ATOMS: atom_id res chain seq x y z
N MET A 1 -13.01 0.74 -3.79
CA MET A 1 -12.00 1.75 -4.15
C MET A 1 -12.46 3.06 -3.53
N ASN A 2 -11.66 3.66 -2.66
CA ASN A 2 -12.06 4.86 -1.90
C ASN A 2 -11.13 6.07 -2.12
N ASN A 3 -10.06 5.91 -2.91
CA ASN A 3 -9.05 6.95 -3.11
C ASN A 3 -9.14 7.52 -4.54
N VAL A 4 -8.83 8.81 -4.67
CA VAL A 4 -8.76 9.55 -5.94
C VAL A 4 -7.31 9.98 -6.17
N TYR A 5 -6.82 9.93 -7.40
CA TYR A 5 -5.40 10.17 -7.71
C TYR A 5 -5.22 11.14 -8.88
N GLY A 6 -4.08 11.84 -8.89
CA GLY A 6 -3.67 12.66 -10.03
C GLY A 6 -4.65 13.79 -10.35
N GLU A 7 -4.87 14.03 -11.65
CA GLU A 7 -5.72 15.11 -12.15
C GLU A 7 -7.20 14.96 -11.72
N GLU A 8 -7.64 13.72 -11.49
CA GLU A 8 -9.01 13.43 -11.04
C GLU A 8 -9.32 14.06 -9.67
N ILE A 9 -8.31 14.28 -8.82
CA ILE A 9 -8.49 14.97 -7.53
C ILE A 9 -9.11 16.35 -7.74
N ALA A 10 -8.62 17.11 -8.72
CA ALA A 10 -9.14 18.44 -9.01
C ALA A 10 -10.60 18.39 -9.48
N GLU A 11 -10.93 17.46 -10.37
CA GLU A 11 -12.29 17.28 -10.87
C GLU A 11 -13.27 16.90 -9.77
N VAL A 12 -12.87 15.96 -8.89
CA VAL A 12 -13.70 15.49 -7.78
C VAL A 12 -13.94 16.61 -6.78
N LEU A 13 -12.90 17.34 -6.39
CA LEU A 13 -13.03 18.46 -5.44
C LEU A 13 -13.90 19.60 -5.97
N GLN A 14 -13.88 19.86 -7.29
CA GLN A 14 -14.74 20.87 -7.92
C GLN A 14 -16.22 20.47 -7.92
N ARG A 15 -16.53 19.18 -8.04
CA ARG A 15 -17.91 18.66 -8.01
C ARG A 15 -18.49 18.59 -6.60
N MET A 16 -17.66 18.58 -5.56
CA MET A 16 -18.08 18.48 -4.17
C MET A 16 -18.49 19.82 -3.56
N THR A 17 -19.57 19.79 -2.79
CA THR A 17 -19.95 20.87 -1.87
C THR A 17 -18.94 21.01 -0.71
N PRO A 18 -18.88 22.17 -0.04
CA PRO A 18 -18.00 22.34 1.13
C PRO A 18 -18.26 21.32 2.25
N PHE A 19 -19.47 20.80 2.39
CA PHE A 19 -19.82 19.78 3.39
C PHE A 19 -19.25 18.41 3.01
N GLU A 20 -19.43 17.97 1.76
CA GLU A 20 -18.90 16.67 1.29
C GLU A 20 -17.37 16.60 1.36
N ARG A 21 -16.68 17.72 1.13
CA ARG A 21 -15.21 17.81 1.23
C ARG A 21 -14.68 17.49 2.62
N GLN A 22 -15.47 17.66 3.68
CA GLN A 22 -15.04 17.37 5.06
C GLN A 22 -14.84 15.87 5.32
N ALA A 23 -15.40 15.00 4.47
CA ALA A 23 -15.21 13.57 4.56
C ALA A 23 -13.86 13.08 3.97
N TRP A 24 -13.05 13.98 3.41
CA TRP A 24 -11.81 13.65 2.70
C TRP A 24 -10.59 14.28 3.36
N ILE A 25 -9.46 13.58 3.26
CA ILE A 25 -8.14 14.10 3.60
C ILE A 25 -7.28 14.14 2.34
N LEU A 26 -6.51 15.21 2.18
CA LEU A 26 -5.48 15.30 1.14
C LEU A 26 -4.15 14.84 1.75
N MET A 27 -3.50 13.90 1.08
CA MET A 27 -2.21 13.35 1.49
C MET A 27 -1.22 13.50 0.33
N ASP A 28 0.03 13.86 0.65
CA ASP A 28 1.10 13.87 -0.34
C ASP A 28 1.41 12.43 -0.80
N LYS A 29 1.62 12.26 -2.10
CA LYS A 29 1.83 10.93 -2.69
C LYS A 29 3.27 10.51 -2.46
N ILE A 30 3.45 9.44 -1.70
CA ILE A 30 4.76 8.80 -1.52
C ILE A 30 5.19 8.15 -2.85
N ASN A 31 6.41 8.47 -3.30
CA ASN A 31 7.02 7.92 -4.51
C ASN A 31 8.19 6.99 -4.13
N PRO A 32 7.92 5.69 -3.88
CA PRO A 32 8.96 4.74 -3.48
C PRO A 32 9.90 4.39 -4.66
N PRO A 33 11.10 3.85 -4.38
CA PRO A 33 11.97 3.33 -5.42
C PRO A 33 11.31 2.17 -6.17
N ILE A 34 11.56 2.10 -7.48
CA ILE A 34 11.07 1.02 -8.34
C ILE A 34 12.05 -0.15 -8.29
N THR A 35 11.50 -1.35 -8.06
CA THR A 35 12.25 -2.61 -8.08
C THR A 35 11.73 -3.51 -9.19
N LYS A 36 12.60 -4.28 -9.85
CA LYS A 36 12.19 -5.27 -10.85
C LYS A 36 11.95 -6.64 -10.21
N GLY A 37 10.90 -7.32 -10.62
CA GLY A 37 10.64 -8.68 -10.18
C GLY A 37 9.53 -9.37 -10.95
N TYR A 38 9.13 -10.55 -10.48
CA TYR A 38 8.11 -11.38 -11.09
C TYR A 38 6.93 -11.51 -10.13
N ILE A 39 5.72 -11.31 -10.65
CA ILE A 39 4.49 -11.61 -9.91
C ILE A 39 3.91 -12.92 -10.43
N ILE A 40 3.88 -13.93 -9.57
CA ILE A 40 3.29 -15.24 -9.86
C ILE A 40 1.83 -15.23 -9.41
N ARG A 41 0.93 -15.66 -10.30
CA ARG A 41 -0.51 -15.76 -10.02
C ARG A 41 -1.06 -17.12 -10.44
N PRO A 42 -2.03 -17.68 -9.70
CA PRO A 42 -2.77 -18.85 -10.14
C PRO A 42 -3.43 -18.59 -11.50
N GLY A 43 -3.27 -19.52 -12.46
CA GLY A 43 -3.79 -19.36 -13.82
C GLY A 43 -3.05 -18.31 -14.67
N GLY A 44 -1.94 -17.76 -14.17
CA GLY A 44 -1.06 -16.88 -14.92
C GLY A 44 -0.25 -17.62 -15.99
N LEU A 45 0.54 -16.85 -16.75
CA LEU A 45 1.47 -17.41 -17.73
C LEU A 45 2.47 -18.35 -17.05
N PRO A 46 2.89 -19.44 -17.72
CA PRO A 46 3.92 -20.34 -17.20
C PRO A 46 5.23 -19.64 -16.85
N ILE A 47 5.58 -18.59 -17.61
CA ILE A 47 6.71 -17.71 -17.35
C ILE A 47 6.17 -16.29 -17.25
N PRO A 48 6.06 -15.71 -16.03
CA PRO A 48 5.63 -14.33 -15.86
C PRO A 48 6.69 -13.37 -16.42
N PRO A 49 6.29 -12.20 -16.96
CA PRO A 49 7.22 -11.18 -17.41
C PRO A 49 7.92 -10.52 -16.21
N LEU A 50 9.14 -10.03 -16.44
CA LEU A 50 9.81 -9.14 -15.50
C LEU A 50 9.12 -7.77 -15.57
N ILE A 51 8.70 -7.24 -14.42
CA ILE A 51 7.93 -6.00 -14.32
C ILE A 51 8.53 -5.05 -13.29
N ASP A 52 8.22 -3.76 -13.46
CA ASP A 52 8.53 -2.71 -12.49
C ASP A 52 7.47 -2.71 -11.38
N MET A 53 7.95 -2.77 -10.14
CA MET A 53 7.12 -2.90 -8.95
C MET A 53 7.48 -1.86 -7.90
N VAL A 54 6.52 -1.61 -7.02
CA VAL A 54 6.70 -0.81 -5.80
C VAL A 54 6.20 -1.64 -4.62
N SER A 55 6.95 -1.60 -3.52
CA SER A 55 6.64 -2.36 -2.31
C SER A 55 6.14 -1.45 -1.19
N GLU A 56 5.24 -1.99 -0.38
CA GLU A 56 4.67 -1.36 0.80
C GLU A 56 4.87 -2.28 2.01
N LEU A 57 5.67 -1.81 2.99
CA LEU A 57 5.98 -2.54 4.20
C LEU A 57 4.97 -2.21 5.30
N GLY A 58 4.21 -3.22 5.72
CA GLY A 58 3.35 -3.16 6.91
C GLY A 58 4.03 -3.79 8.11
N ILE A 59 3.94 -3.13 9.26
CA ILE A 59 4.42 -3.65 10.55
C ILE A 59 3.21 -3.90 11.45
N PHE A 60 3.09 -5.11 11.98
CA PHE A 60 2.01 -5.45 12.92
C PHE A 60 2.38 -4.99 14.32
N GLY A 61 1.45 -4.35 15.03
CA GLY A 61 1.59 -3.95 16.43
C GLY A 61 0.44 -4.50 17.26
N VAL A 62 0.74 -4.93 18.49
CA VAL A 62 -0.25 -5.39 19.46
C VAL A 62 -0.21 -4.47 20.67
N VAL A 63 -1.36 -3.85 20.98
CA VAL A 63 -1.54 -3.00 22.16
C VAL A 63 -2.74 -3.47 22.96
N ILE A 64 -2.55 -3.72 24.26
CA ILE A 64 -3.60 -4.05 25.22
C ILE A 64 -3.47 -3.09 26.40
N GLY A 65 -4.54 -2.36 26.70
CA GLY A 65 -4.58 -1.38 27.78
C GLY A 65 -5.97 -1.24 28.36
N ASP A 66 -6.05 -0.62 29.54
CA ASP A 66 -7.27 -0.13 30.15
C ASP A 66 -7.22 1.41 30.31
N GLN A 67 -8.15 1.99 31.06
CA GLN A 67 -8.22 3.43 31.28
C GLN A 67 -6.96 4.02 31.96
N ASN A 68 -6.23 3.22 32.74
CA ASN A 68 -5.16 3.68 33.61
C ASN A 68 -3.77 3.28 33.08
N GLN A 69 -3.65 2.17 32.37
CA GLN A 69 -2.35 1.68 31.92
C GLN A 69 -2.39 0.84 30.64
N ILE A 70 -1.26 0.85 29.94
CA ILE A 70 -0.96 -0.08 28.84
C ILE A 70 -0.26 -1.29 29.44
N HIS A 71 -0.86 -2.47 29.27
CA HIS A 71 -0.34 -3.75 29.77
C HIS A 71 0.60 -4.41 28.77
N VAL A 72 0.30 -4.26 27.48
CA VAL A 72 1.03 -4.88 26.38
C VAL A 72 1.21 -3.86 25.27
N ASN A 73 2.44 -3.73 24.76
CA ASN A 73 2.76 -2.94 23.59
C ASN A 73 4.01 -3.51 22.93
N TYR A 74 3.85 -4.22 21.81
CA TYR A 74 4.99 -4.79 21.08
C TYR A 74 4.70 -4.92 19.58
N GLN A 75 5.77 -5.06 18.81
CA GLN A 75 5.74 -5.33 17.37
C GLN A 75 5.63 -6.85 17.12
N ALA A 76 4.67 -7.27 16.29
CA ALA A 76 4.23 -8.65 16.14
C ALA A 76 4.49 -9.22 14.73
N GLY A 77 5.55 -8.76 14.06
CA GLY A 77 5.92 -9.18 12.71
C GLY A 77 5.64 -8.12 11.64
N HIS A 78 5.73 -8.53 10.38
CA HIS A 78 5.59 -7.65 9.22
C HIS A 78 4.89 -8.37 8.07
N MET A 79 4.44 -7.59 7.09
CA MET A 79 3.98 -8.07 5.79
C MET A 79 4.47 -7.10 4.73
N LEU A 80 5.16 -7.60 3.71
CA LEU A 80 5.50 -6.82 2.54
C LEU A 80 4.48 -7.13 1.44
N ARG A 81 4.01 -6.09 0.75
CA ARG A 81 3.15 -6.21 -0.42
C ARG A 81 3.81 -5.49 -1.57
N SER A 82 3.83 -6.13 -2.73
CA SER A 82 4.41 -5.54 -3.95
C SER A 82 3.33 -5.46 -5.03
N LYS A 83 3.28 -4.33 -5.74
CA LYS A 83 2.33 -4.08 -6.83
C LYS A 83 3.06 -3.53 -8.04
N ILE A 84 2.43 -3.61 -9.21
CA ILE A 84 2.95 -2.96 -10.42
C ILE A 84 3.08 -1.45 -10.15
N SER A 85 4.19 -0.84 -10.56
CA SER A 85 4.50 0.57 -10.28
C SER A 85 3.45 1.56 -10.79
N THR A 86 2.75 1.21 -11.89
CA THR A 86 1.70 2.03 -12.49
C THR A 86 0.33 1.88 -11.82
N ALA A 87 0.17 0.94 -10.88
CA ALA A 87 -1.10 0.70 -10.21
C ALA A 87 -1.36 1.73 -9.11
N ASN A 88 -2.43 2.51 -9.27
CA ASN A 88 -2.91 3.43 -8.24
C ASN A 88 -3.40 2.67 -6.98
N GLU A 89 -4.03 1.52 -7.15
CA GLU A 89 -4.47 0.67 -6.03
C GLU A 89 -3.55 -0.53 -5.78
N GLY A 90 -3.31 -0.85 -4.50
CA GLY A 90 -2.39 -1.90 -4.06
C GLY A 90 -3.03 -3.06 -3.31
N GLY A 91 -4.34 -3.22 -3.38
CA GLY A 91 -5.03 -4.29 -2.67
C GLY A 91 -4.58 -5.68 -3.15
N VAL A 92 -4.12 -6.53 -2.23
CA VAL A 92 -3.93 -7.97 -2.51
C VAL A 92 -5.28 -8.59 -2.89
N ALA A 93 -6.35 -8.17 -2.21
CA ALA A 93 -7.72 -8.61 -2.48
C ALA A 93 -8.28 -8.11 -3.82
N THR A 94 -7.72 -7.04 -4.41
CA THR A 94 -8.12 -6.54 -5.72
C THR A 94 -7.33 -7.16 -6.87
N GLY A 95 -6.43 -8.12 -6.56
CA GLY A 95 -5.63 -8.86 -7.55
C GLY A 95 -4.46 -8.08 -8.15
N LEU A 96 -4.25 -6.84 -7.74
CA LEU A 96 -3.21 -5.95 -8.27
C LEU A 96 -1.90 -6.02 -7.47
N GLY A 97 -1.96 -6.46 -6.20
CA GLY A 97 -0.79 -6.70 -5.36
C GLY A 97 -0.49 -8.20 -5.15
N ALA A 98 0.76 -8.52 -4.87
CA ALA A 98 1.24 -9.83 -4.45
C ALA A 98 1.87 -9.73 -3.05
N LEU A 99 1.87 -10.85 -2.32
CA LEU A 99 2.64 -10.98 -1.08
C LEU A 99 4.12 -11.08 -1.42
N ASP A 100 4.95 -10.47 -0.58
CA ASP A 100 6.39 -10.40 -0.75
C ASP A 100 7.11 -10.53 0.60
N SER A 101 8.44 -10.60 0.59
CA SER A 101 9.29 -10.61 1.77
C SER A 101 10.41 -9.57 1.66
N PRO A 102 10.72 -8.83 2.75
CA PRO A 102 11.79 -7.86 2.70
C PRO A 102 13.16 -8.55 2.59
N TYR A 103 13.99 -8.05 1.69
CA TYR A 103 15.40 -8.41 1.61
C TYR A 103 16.23 -7.27 2.21
N LEU A 104 16.87 -7.52 3.35
CA LEU A 104 17.73 -6.55 4.01
C LEU A 104 19.04 -6.42 3.23
N ILE A 105 19.38 -5.18 2.89
CA ILE A 105 20.65 -4.82 2.27
C ILE A 105 21.48 -4.05 3.29
N ASP A 106 22.77 -4.36 3.39
CA ASP A 106 23.70 -3.53 4.13
C ASP A 106 23.96 -2.23 3.36
N GLU A 107 24.36 -1.16 4.05
CA GLU A 107 24.72 0.11 3.40
C GLU A 107 25.90 -0.12 2.44
N CYS A 108 25.76 0.37 1.20
CA CYS A 108 26.83 0.46 0.22
C CYS A 108 27.78 1.61 0.53
#